data_AF-A0A517YY07-F1
#
_entry.id   AF-A0A517YY07-F1
#
_cell.length_a   1.000
_cell.length_b   1.000
_cell.length_c   1.000
_cell.angle_alpha   90.00
_cell.angle_beta   90.00
_cell.angle_gamma   90.00
#
_symmetry.space_group_name_H-M   'P 1'
#
loop_
_entity.id
_entity.type
_entity.pdbx_description
1 polymer ?
#
loop_
_entity_poly.entity_id
_entity_poly.type
_entity_poly.pdbx_seq_one_letter_code
_entity_poly.pdbx_strand_id
1 'polypeptide(L)'
;MDMPELPNKHVNPEYCTDHLMTDYAHVGLYDVKKRHAWIAKKRKGQSPIRVSHARLLVGGTQDTSTISKDQFVCYWFHPPNTGEGFVHGYPIEWDEGQLMVRLDPYWDFAAKLFINPAETARVEKNIDNQIRSATHLMSLYLQNPPSYPLSLHLVGPRAADSMFYMKRYDPTAISEEEII
;
A
#
# COMPACT_ATOMS: atom_id res chain seq x y z
N MET A 1 -10.74 -29.38 -10.56
CA MET A 1 -10.41 -28.65 -11.80
C MET A 1 -9.25 -27.76 -11.44
N ASP A 2 -8.03 -28.22 -11.69
CA ASP A 2 -6.82 -27.46 -11.35
C ASP A 2 -6.74 -26.26 -12.29
N MET A 3 -6.79 -25.07 -11.70
CA MET A 3 -6.51 -23.83 -12.41
C MET A 3 -5.02 -23.86 -12.79
N PRO A 4 -4.65 -23.63 -14.06
CA PRO A 4 -3.25 -23.61 -14.45
C PRO A 4 -2.50 -22.57 -13.62
N GLU A 5 -1.36 -22.97 -13.01
CA GLU A 5 -0.44 -22.04 -12.37
C GLU A 5 -0.01 -21.00 -13.41
N LEU A 6 -0.47 -19.76 -13.22
CA LEU A 6 -0.05 -18.65 -14.07
C LEU A 6 1.47 -18.46 -13.94
N PRO A 7 2.18 -18.22 -15.05
CA PRO A 7 3.63 -18.10 -15.05
C PRO A 7 4.10 -17.00 -14.09
N ASN A 8 5.09 -17.37 -13.28
CA ASN A 8 5.62 -16.69 -12.08
C ASN A 8 6.37 -15.37 -12.35
N LYS A 9 6.01 -14.61 -13.39
CA LYS A 9 6.56 -13.28 -13.73
C LYS A 9 5.43 -12.25 -13.80
N HIS A 10 4.80 -11.98 -12.66
CA HIS A 10 3.68 -11.04 -12.59
C HIS A 10 4.12 -9.59 -12.52
N VAL A 11 5.26 -9.29 -11.92
CA VAL A 11 5.76 -7.92 -11.72
C VAL A 11 6.75 -7.55 -12.82
N ASN A 12 6.61 -6.35 -13.38
CA ASN A 12 7.41 -5.87 -14.51
C ASN A 12 8.58 -4.98 -14.03
N PRO A 13 9.82 -5.51 -14.00
CA PRO A 13 10.98 -4.79 -13.47
C PRO A 13 11.37 -3.56 -14.30
N GLU A 14 10.85 -3.39 -15.51
CA GLU A 14 11.07 -2.18 -16.31
C GLU A 14 10.31 -0.96 -15.73
N TYR A 15 9.20 -1.21 -15.02
CA TYR A 15 8.32 -0.17 -14.48
C TYR A 15 8.37 -0.05 -12.97
N CYS A 16 8.90 -1.07 -12.27
CA CYS A 16 8.97 -1.08 -10.82
C CYS A 16 10.37 -1.40 -10.29
N THR A 17 10.55 -1.15 -9.00
CA THR A 17 11.73 -1.52 -8.21
C THR A 17 11.28 -1.96 -6.83
N ASP A 18 12.05 -2.83 -6.18
CA ASP A 18 11.92 -3.23 -4.79
C ASP A 18 12.69 -2.32 -3.81
N HIS A 19 13.42 -1.34 -4.34
CA HIS A 19 14.04 -0.28 -3.55
C HIS A 19 12.98 0.76 -3.18
N LEU A 20 12.46 0.69 -1.96
CA LEU A 20 11.52 1.68 -1.44
C LEU A 20 12.21 3.03 -1.26
N MET A 21 11.56 4.09 -1.73
CA MET A 21 12.08 5.46 -1.75
C MET A 21 11.05 6.38 -1.12
N THR A 22 11.50 7.46 -0.48
CA THR A 22 10.63 8.43 0.21
C THR A 22 10.70 9.84 -0.41
N ASP A 23 11.45 10.04 -1.50
CA ASP A 23 11.65 11.37 -2.10
C ASP A 23 10.65 11.73 -3.22
N TYR A 24 9.71 10.84 -3.54
CA TYR A 24 8.64 11.09 -4.52
C TYR A 24 7.37 10.30 -4.23
N ALA A 25 6.23 10.84 -4.63
CA ALA A 25 4.95 10.12 -4.58
C ALA A 25 5.02 8.89 -5.50
N HIS A 26 4.36 7.78 -5.16
CA HIS A 26 4.31 6.61 -6.02
C HIS A 26 3.21 5.63 -5.62
N VAL A 27 2.88 4.73 -6.54
CA VAL A 27 2.05 3.55 -6.27
C VAL A 27 2.93 2.32 -6.09
N GLY A 28 2.44 1.34 -5.33
CA GLY A 28 3.17 0.10 -5.13
C GLY A 28 2.28 -1.12 -4.91
N LEU A 29 2.89 -2.28 -5.07
CA LEU A 29 2.30 -3.61 -4.87
C LEU A 29 3.03 -4.31 -3.73
N TYR A 30 2.28 -4.92 -2.82
CA TYR A 30 2.81 -5.70 -1.71
C TYR A 30 2.31 -7.15 -1.79
N ASP A 31 3.24 -8.11 -1.86
CA ASP A 31 2.95 -9.54 -1.79
C ASP A 31 2.93 -9.97 -0.32
N VAL A 32 1.73 -10.27 0.19
CA VAL A 32 1.52 -10.67 1.59
C VAL A 32 2.24 -11.97 1.94
N LYS A 33 2.32 -12.91 0.98
CA LYS A 33 2.92 -14.24 1.22
C LYS A 33 4.44 -14.15 1.23
N LYS A 34 5.03 -13.40 0.31
CA LYS A 34 6.49 -13.19 0.22
C LYS A 34 7.00 -12.07 1.11
N ARG A 35 6.09 -11.26 1.69
CA ARG A 35 6.40 -10.05 2.45
C ARG A 35 7.32 -9.09 1.69
N HIS A 36 7.04 -8.89 0.42
CA HIS A 36 7.90 -8.14 -0.47
C HIS A 36 7.11 -7.03 -1.16
N ALA A 37 7.73 -5.86 -1.29
CA ALA A 37 7.11 -4.65 -1.80
C ALA A 37 7.81 -4.17 -3.06
N TRP A 38 7.03 -3.71 -4.04
CA TRP A 38 7.53 -3.01 -5.22
C TRP A 38 6.86 -1.65 -5.34
N ILE A 39 7.60 -0.65 -5.82
CA ILE A 39 7.10 0.69 -6.13
C ILE A 39 7.31 1.02 -7.61
N ALA A 40 6.47 1.89 -8.14
CA ALA A 40 6.64 2.43 -9.48
C ALA A 40 7.92 3.27 -9.57
N LYS A 41 8.77 3.01 -10.56
CA LYS A 41 9.96 3.83 -10.82
C LYS A 41 9.55 5.25 -11.24
N LYS A 42 10.20 6.26 -10.68
CA LYS A 42 10.06 7.66 -11.12
C LYS A 42 10.51 7.79 -12.60
N ARG A 43 9.61 8.22 -13.49
CA ARG A 43 9.93 8.52 -14.90
C ARG A 43 9.86 10.03 -15.14
N LYS A 44 10.84 10.56 -15.87
CA LYS A 44 10.90 12.01 -16.20
C LYS A 44 9.63 12.44 -16.94
N GLY A 45 8.98 13.51 -16.46
CA GLY A 45 7.77 14.05 -17.06
C GLY A 45 6.48 13.30 -16.75
N GLN A 46 6.54 12.20 -15.98
CA GLN A 46 5.36 11.46 -15.56
C GLN A 46 5.05 11.74 -14.09
N SER A 47 3.81 12.15 -13.80
CA SER A 47 3.32 12.21 -12.42
C SER A 47 3.10 10.78 -11.90
N PRO A 48 3.83 10.35 -10.86
CA PRO A 48 3.67 9.00 -10.31
C PRO A 48 2.27 8.73 -9.74
N ILE A 49 1.57 9.78 -9.28
CA ILE A 49 0.19 9.68 -8.75
C ILE A 49 -0.79 9.24 -9.83
N ARG A 50 -0.50 9.54 -11.09
CA ARG A 50 -1.33 9.11 -12.22
C ARG A 50 -1.05 7.66 -12.61
N VAL A 51 0.01 7.03 -12.11
CA VAL A 51 0.40 5.65 -12.48
C VAL A 51 -0.60 4.65 -11.90
N SER A 52 -1.19 3.82 -12.75
CA SER A 52 -2.00 2.68 -12.31
C SER A 52 -1.12 1.57 -11.75
N HIS A 53 -1.55 0.94 -10.64
CA HIS A 53 -0.93 -0.29 -10.10
C HIS A 53 -0.76 -1.39 -11.15
N ALA A 54 -1.68 -1.46 -12.11
CA ALA A 54 -1.64 -2.49 -13.16
C ALA A 54 -0.38 -2.37 -14.02
N ARG A 55 0.18 -1.17 -14.18
CA ARG A 55 1.41 -0.95 -14.96
C ARG A 55 2.65 -1.58 -14.32
N LEU A 56 2.62 -1.87 -13.03
CA LEU A 56 3.68 -2.61 -12.34
C LEU A 56 3.65 -4.09 -12.69
N LEU A 57 2.63 -4.56 -13.42
CA LEU A 57 2.45 -5.95 -13.80
C LEU A 57 2.77 -6.18 -15.28
N VAL A 58 3.29 -7.37 -15.60
CA VAL A 58 3.51 -7.77 -17.00
C VAL A 58 2.18 -7.80 -17.74
N GLY A 59 2.11 -7.12 -18.89
CA GLY A 59 0.90 -7.01 -19.71
C GLY A 59 -0.13 -5.98 -19.21
N GLY A 60 0.11 -5.32 -18.07
CA GLY A 60 -0.73 -4.21 -17.63
C GLY A 60 -0.39 -2.91 -18.34
N THR A 61 -1.39 -2.04 -18.51
CA THR A 61 -1.19 -0.69 -19.07
C THR A 61 -1.58 0.38 -18.06
N GLN A 62 -1.51 1.64 -18.47
CA GLN A 62 -1.99 2.78 -17.69
C GLN A 62 -3.49 2.70 -17.41
N ASP A 63 -4.26 2.11 -18.35
CA ASP A 63 -5.73 2.20 -18.38
C ASP A 63 -6.42 0.84 -18.18
N THR A 64 -5.69 -0.27 -18.28
CA THR A 64 -6.25 -1.63 -18.12
C THR A 64 -5.78 -2.29 -16.83
N SER A 65 -6.73 -2.61 -15.95
CA SER A 65 -6.49 -3.45 -14.77
C SER A 65 -6.31 -4.90 -15.22
N THR A 66 -5.28 -5.58 -14.72
CA THR A 66 -5.12 -7.02 -14.90
C THR A 66 -5.66 -7.77 -13.68
N ILE A 67 -6.25 -8.95 -13.88
CA ILE A 67 -6.71 -9.85 -12.79
C ILE A 67 -5.54 -10.18 -11.84
N SER A 68 -4.31 -10.17 -12.36
CA SER A 68 -3.10 -10.37 -11.55
C SER A 68 -2.91 -9.35 -10.43
N LYS A 69 -3.56 -8.17 -10.50
CA LYS A 69 -3.51 -7.16 -9.43
C LYS A 69 -4.12 -7.67 -8.12
N ASP A 70 -5.14 -8.52 -8.19
CA ASP A 70 -5.84 -9.01 -7.00
C ASP A 70 -4.97 -9.97 -6.16
N GLN A 71 -3.79 -10.36 -6.67
CA GLN A 71 -2.80 -11.11 -5.90
C GLN A 71 -1.99 -10.25 -4.92
N PHE A 72 -2.08 -8.92 -5.03
CA PHE A 72 -1.24 -7.98 -4.30
C PHE A 72 -2.08 -6.94 -3.56
N VAL A 73 -1.61 -6.57 -2.37
CA VAL A 73 -2.12 -5.39 -1.68
C VAL A 73 -1.60 -4.16 -2.43
N CYS A 74 -2.51 -3.33 -2.92
CA CYS A 74 -2.18 -2.06 -3.57
C CYS A 74 -1.99 -0.97 -2.51
N TYR A 75 -0.98 -0.13 -2.68
CA TYR A 75 -0.76 1.02 -1.80
C TYR A 75 -0.25 2.24 -2.57
N TRP A 76 -0.36 3.40 -1.93
CA TRP A 76 0.10 4.69 -2.40
C TRP A 76 1.00 5.31 -1.34
N PHE A 77 2.02 6.01 -1.79
CA PHE A 77 2.86 6.83 -0.95
C PHE A 77 2.86 8.26 -1.47
N HIS A 78 2.65 9.23 -0.58
CA HIS A 78 2.77 10.64 -0.87
C HIS A 78 3.76 11.26 0.12
N PRO A 79 4.93 11.78 -0.33
CA PRO A 79 5.72 12.65 0.52
C PRO A 79 4.96 13.96 0.80
N PRO A 80 5.44 14.76 1.77
CA PRO A 80 4.87 16.06 2.10
C PRO A 80 4.53 16.91 0.88
N ASN A 81 3.35 17.52 0.92
CA ASN A 81 2.78 18.47 -0.03
C ASN A 81 2.60 17.92 -1.46
N THR A 82 2.46 16.60 -1.60
CA THR A 82 2.25 15.96 -2.93
C THR A 82 0.87 15.36 -3.13
N GLY A 83 0.06 15.22 -2.10
CA GLY A 83 -1.35 14.90 -2.23
C GLY A 83 -2.22 16.14 -2.04
N GLU A 84 -3.53 15.98 -2.28
CA GLU A 84 -4.50 17.06 -2.17
C GLU A 84 -5.89 16.52 -1.80
N GLY A 85 -6.71 17.38 -1.19
CA GLY A 85 -8.12 17.12 -0.94
C GLY A 85 -8.40 16.09 0.15
N PHE A 86 -9.62 15.56 0.13
CA PHE A 86 -10.10 14.56 1.08
C PHE A 86 -10.00 13.15 0.50
N VAL A 87 -9.72 12.18 1.37
CA VAL A 87 -9.70 10.76 1.01
C VAL A 87 -10.94 10.13 1.60
N HIS A 88 -11.86 9.70 0.73
CA HIS A 88 -13.19 9.20 1.15
C HIS A 88 -13.94 10.18 2.07
N GLY A 89 -13.78 11.48 1.83
CA GLY A 89 -14.39 12.56 2.63
C GLY A 89 -13.68 12.87 3.93
N TYR A 90 -12.59 12.15 4.26
CA TYR A 90 -11.78 12.39 5.44
C TYR A 90 -10.63 13.39 5.14
N PRO A 91 -10.40 14.39 6.02
CA PRO A 91 -9.32 15.35 5.83
C PRO A 91 -7.96 14.71 6.12
N ILE A 92 -7.01 14.85 5.18
CA ILE A 92 -5.64 14.38 5.34
C ILE A 92 -4.72 15.59 5.47
N GLU A 93 -3.84 15.54 6.47
CA GLU A 93 -2.75 16.50 6.69
C GLU A 93 -1.64 16.25 5.67
N TRP A 94 -1.69 16.95 4.54
CA TRP A 94 -0.75 16.71 3.45
C TRP A 94 0.65 17.29 3.71
N ASP A 95 0.91 17.94 4.83
CA ASP A 95 2.24 18.47 5.20
C ASP A 95 3.21 17.40 5.74
N GLU A 96 2.71 16.20 6.02
CA GLU A 96 3.53 15.03 6.36
C GLU A 96 3.47 13.95 5.26
N GLY A 97 4.31 12.92 5.39
CA GLY A 97 4.28 11.75 4.51
C GLY A 97 3.06 10.88 4.78
N GLN A 98 2.43 10.38 3.71
CA GLN A 98 1.23 9.55 3.77
C GLN A 98 1.47 8.21 3.08
N LEU A 99 1.47 7.12 3.85
CA LEU A 99 1.40 5.75 3.36
C LEU A 99 -0.04 5.26 3.44
N MET A 100 -0.66 5.07 2.29
CA MET A 100 -2.07 4.70 2.16
C MET A 100 -2.16 3.30 1.60
N VAL A 101 -2.69 2.36 2.37
CA VAL A 101 -2.74 0.94 1.99
C VAL A 101 -4.19 0.55 1.73
N ARG A 102 -4.46 -0.08 0.59
CA ARG A 102 -5.81 -0.58 0.29
C ARG A 102 -6.18 -1.66 1.30
N LEU A 103 -7.35 -1.50 1.89
CA LEU A 103 -8.02 -2.52 2.70
C LEU A 103 -9.15 -3.14 1.89
N ASP A 104 -9.27 -4.46 1.92
CA ASP A 104 -10.39 -5.17 1.31
C ASP A 104 -10.91 -6.25 2.27
N PRO A 105 -11.90 -5.95 3.13
CA PRO A 105 -12.35 -6.87 4.19
C PRO A 105 -12.76 -8.25 3.68
N TYR A 106 -13.25 -8.33 2.44
CA TYR A 106 -13.82 -9.52 1.84
C TYR A 106 -12.86 -10.27 0.91
N TRP A 107 -11.61 -9.81 0.78
CA TRP A 107 -10.60 -10.49 -0.02
C TRP A 107 -9.41 -10.88 0.85
N ASP A 108 -9.11 -12.19 0.91
CA ASP A 108 -7.91 -12.71 1.54
C ASP A 108 -6.78 -12.72 0.50
N PHE A 109 -5.86 -11.77 0.60
CA PHE A 109 -4.72 -11.67 -0.34
C PHE A 109 -3.74 -12.83 -0.23
N ALA A 110 -3.61 -13.48 0.94
CA ALA A 110 -2.70 -14.59 1.14
C ALA A 110 -3.27 -15.89 0.54
N ALA A 111 -4.55 -16.14 0.75
CA ALA A 111 -5.27 -17.29 0.20
C ALA A 111 -5.74 -17.08 -1.24
N LYS A 112 -5.85 -15.82 -1.69
CA LYS A 112 -6.45 -15.40 -2.97
C LYS A 112 -7.90 -15.84 -3.09
N LEU A 113 -8.66 -15.64 -2.02
CA LEU A 113 -10.04 -16.11 -1.91
C LEU A 113 -10.95 -15.00 -1.40
N PHE A 114 -12.17 -15.01 -1.92
CA PHE A 114 -13.26 -14.21 -1.40
C PHE A 114 -13.76 -14.80 -0.06
N ILE A 115 -14.03 -13.92 0.90
CA ILE A 115 -14.63 -14.23 2.19
C ILE A 115 -16.09 -13.79 2.13
N ASN A 116 -17.01 -14.70 2.45
CA ASN A 116 -18.43 -14.36 2.47
C ASN A 116 -18.70 -13.31 3.56
N PRO A 117 -19.37 -12.17 3.25
CA PRO A 117 -19.70 -11.15 4.24
C PRO A 117 -20.50 -11.66 5.45
N ALA A 118 -21.22 -12.79 5.32
CA ALA A 118 -21.93 -13.42 6.41
C ALA A 118 -20.99 -14.08 7.46
N GLU A 119 -19.74 -14.38 7.10
CA GLU A 119 -18.73 -14.97 8.00
C GLU A 119 -18.02 -13.86 8.80
N THR A 120 -18.73 -13.14 9.66
CA THR A 120 -18.23 -11.93 10.34
C THR A 120 -16.89 -12.13 11.07
N ALA A 121 -16.73 -13.20 11.85
CA ALA A 121 -15.48 -13.50 12.55
C ALA A 121 -14.29 -13.73 11.59
N ARG A 122 -14.56 -14.25 10.39
CA ARG A 122 -13.53 -14.44 9.36
C ARG A 122 -13.17 -13.13 8.68
N VAL A 123 -14.15 -12.26 8.45
CA VAL A 123 -13.94 -10.90 7.94
C VAL A 123 -13.09 -10.08 8.93
N GLU A 124 -13.42 -10.09 10.22
CA GLU A 124 -12.66 -9.40 11.28
C GLU A 124 -11.21 -9.89 11.33
N LYS A 125 -11.01 -11.22 11.33
CA LYS A 125 -9.67 -11.81 11.28
C LYS A 125 -8.89 -11.41 10.02
N ASN A 126 -9.56 -11.25 8.88
CA ASN A 126 -8.93 -10.80 7.64
C ASN A 126 -8.52 -9.32 7.71
N ILE A 127 -9.34 -8.47 8.33
CA ILE A 127 -8.98 -7.07 8.59
C ILE A 127 -7.73 -7.01 9.46
N ASP A 128 -7.65 -7.78 10.55
CA ASP A 128 -6.46 -7.87 11.41
C ASP A 128 -5.20 -8.33 10.64
N ASN A 129 -5.36 -9.29 9.72
CA ASN A 129 -4.26 -9.71 8.86
C ASN A 129 -3.76 -8.57 7.98
N GLN A 130 -4.67 -7.79 7.38
CA GLN A 130 -4.31 -6.66 6.53
C GLN A 130 -3.70 -5.51 7.33
N ILE A 131 -4.16 -5.24 8.55
CA ILE A 131 -3.51 -4.30 9.50
C ILE A 131 -2.05 -4.71 9.74
N ARG A 132 -1.80 -6.00 9.99
CA ARG A 132 -0.43 -6.51 10.18
C ARG A 132 0.42 -6.37 8.92
N SER A 133 -0.14 -6.65 7.75
CA SER A 133 0.54 -6.44 6.46
C SER A 133 0.89 -4.98 6.22
N ALA A 134 -0.04 -4.05 6.48
CA ALA A 134 0.18 -2.62 6.34
C ALA A 134 1.23 -2.09 7.32
N THR A 135 1.21 -2.56 8.57
CA THR A 135 2.21 -2.24 9.59
C THR A 135 3.60 -2.75 9.18
N HIS A 136 3.66 -3.96 8.62
CA HIS A 136 4.91 -4.49 8.09
C HIS A 136 5.41 -3.68 6.88
N LEU A 137 4.53 -3.31 5.96
CA LEU A 137 4.91 -2.43 4.84
C LEU A 137 5.47 -1.09 5.33
N MET A 138 4.84 -0.46 6.33
CA MET A 138 5.39 0.74 6.97
C MET A 138 6.79 0.48 7.53
N SER A 139 7.01 -0.67 8.19
CA SER A 139 8.34 -1.02 8.70
C SER A 139 9.40 -1.15 7.60
N LEU A 140 9.03 -1.52 6.38
CA LEU A 140 9.95 -1.54 5.22
C LEU A 140 10.38 -0.12 4.83
N TYR A 141 9.46 0.85 4.84
CA TYR A 141 9.82 2.27 4.63
C TYR A 141 10.73 2.79 5.72
N LEU A 142 10.52 2.36 6.97
CA LEU A 142 11.34 2.80 8.11
C LEU A 142 12.76 2.19 8.12
N GLN A 143 13.08 1.23 7.25
CA GLN A 143 14.46 0.77 7.05
C GLN A 143 15.33 1.85 6.38
N ASN A 144 14.71 2.74 5.60
CA ASN A 144 15.32 3.95 5.07
C ASN A 144 14.43 5.14 5.48
N PRO A 145 14.47 5.51 6.77
CA PRO A 145 13.45 6.34 7.38
C PRO A 145 13.35 7.70 6.67
N PRO A 146 12.12 8.20 6.43
CA PRO A 146 11.95 9.55 5.90
C PRO A 146 12.43 10.59 6.91
N SER A 147 12.91 11.73 6.42
CA SER A 147 13.31 12.87 7.26
C SER A 147 12.13 13.70 7.78
N TYR A 148 10.91 13.25 7.54
CA TYR A 148 9.66 13.92 7.89
C TYR A 148 8.69 12.90 8.54
N PRO A 149 7.67 13.35 9.27
CA PRO A 149 6.68 12.45 9.86
C PRO A 149 5.95 11.62 8.79
N LEU A 150 5.62 10.37 9.10
CA LEU A 150 4.97 9.44 8.19
C LEU A 150 3.75 8.81 8.86
N SER A 151 2.57 9.05 8.29
CA SER A 151 1.30 8.46 8.74
C SER A 151 0.85 7.30 7.86
N LEU A 152 0.31 6.27 8.49
CA LEU A 152 -0.24 5.08 7.88
C LEU A 152 -1.78 5.12 7.91
N HIS A 153 -2.38 4.90 6.75
CA HIS A 153 -3.83 4.81 6.56
C HIS A 153 -4.20 3.49 5.90
N LEU A 154 -5.33 2.92 6.29
CA LEU A 154 -6.01 1.85 5.58
C LEU A 154 -7.23 2.42 4.87
N VAL A 155 -7.27 2.29 3.55
CA VAL A 155 -8.36 2.81 2.72
C VAL A 155 -9.23 1.66 2.24
N GLY A 156 -10.41 1.52 2.85
CA GLY A 156 -11.39 0.49 2.49
C GLY A 156 -12.18 0.83 1.23
N PRO A 157 -13.03 -0.07 0.72
CA PRO A 157 -13.85 0.19 -0.46
C PRO A 157 -14.95 1.24 -0.21
N ARG A 158 -15.36 1.42 1.05
CA ARG A 158 -16.27 2.49 1.50
C ARG A 158 -15.56 3.35 2.54
N ALA A 159 -16.04 4.58 2.73
CA ALA A 159 -15.53 5.45 3.78
C ALA A 159 -15.60 4.82 5.18
N ALA A 160 -16.69 4.09 5.46
CA ALA A 160 -16.90 3.40 6.75
C ALA A 160 -15.94 2.21 6.98
N ASP A 161 -15.32 1.69 5.91
CA ASP A 161 -14.34 0.61 6.00
C ASP A 161 -12.91 1.15 6.17
N SER A 162 -12.70 2.46 6.00
CA SER A 162 -11.37 3.07 6.10
C SER A 162 -10.95 3.32 7.56
N MET A 163 -9.66 3.21 7.83
CA MET A 163 -9.02 3.55 9.11
C MET A 163 -7.90 4.55 8.85
N PHE A 164 -8.10 5.81 9.24
CA PHE A 164 -7.12 6.88 9.04
C PHE A 164 -6.27 7.09 10.29
N TYR A 165 -5.03 7.55 10.10
CA TYR A 165 -4.05 7.81 11.16
C TYR A 165 -3.84 6.61 12.10
N MET A 166 -3.82 5.41 11.54
CA MET A 166 -3.68 4.18 12.32
C MET A 166 -2.34 4.12 13.06
N LYS A 167 -1.28 4.64 12.43
CA LYS A 167 0.05 4.71 13.01
C LYS A 167 0.80 5.90 12.43
N ARG A 168 1.60 6.58 13.26
CA ARG A 168 2.47 7.68 12.86
C ARG A 168 3.90 7.42 13.32
N TYR A 169 4.85 7.68 12.45
CA TYR A 169 6.27 7.77 12.76
C TYR A 169 6.65 9.25 12.76
N ASP A 170 7.41 9.69 13.76
CA ASP A 170 7.92 11.05 13.86
C ASP A 170 9.45 11.00 14.02
N PRO A 171 10.23 11.52 13.07
CA PRO A 171 11.69 11.52 13.16
C PRO A 171 12.23 12.47 14.23
N THR A 172 11.41 13.43 14.70
CA THR A 172 11.78 14.43 15.72
C THR A 172 11.31 14.08 17.13
N ALA A 173 10.54 13.00 17.28
CA ALA A 173 10.24 12.42 18.59
C ALA A 173 11.52 11.81 19.15
N ILE A 174 12.37 12.66 19.72
CA ILE A 174 13.56 12.27 20.49
C ILE A 174 13.11 11.32 21.60
N SER A 175 13.89 10.27 21.80
CA SER A 175 13.82 9.33 22.92
C SER A 175 13.79 10.06 24.26
N GLU A 176 12.59 10.36 24.79
CA GLU A 176 12.46 10.78 26.20
C GLU A 176 12.89 9.66 27.18
N GLU A 177 13.15 8.44 26.70
CA GLU A 177 13.68 7.33 27.49
C GLU A 177 15.23 7.30 27.61
N GLU A 178 15.99 8.24 27.02
CA GLU A 178 17.46 8.31 27.17
C GLU A 178 17.96 9.53 27.97
N ILE A 179 17.07 10.22 28.69
CA ILE A 179 17.44 11.29 29.64
C ILE A 179 16.87 10.99 31.04
N ILE A 180 17.25 9.86 31.65
CA ILE A 180 17.27 9.66 33.11
C ILE A 180 18.47 8.78 33.49
#